data_AF-A0A8S4AXF7-F1
#
_entry.id   AF-A0A8S4AXF7-F1
#
_cell.length_a   1.000
_cell.length_b   1.000
_cell.length_c   1.000
_cell.angle_alpha   90.00
_cell.angle_beta   90.00
_cell.angle_gamma   90.00
#
_symmetry.space_group_name_H-M   'P 1'
#
loop_
_entity.id
_entity.type
_entity.pdbx_description
1 polymer ?
#
loop_
_entity_poly.entity_id
_entity_poly.type
_entity_poly.pdbx_seq_one_letter_code
_entity_poly.pdbx_strand_id
1 'polypeptide(L)'
;MKLLPLLVLFTTLLKTHCVNIEENAGQFFSSGHTNNWAVLVCTSRFWFNYRHVANTLSVYRSVKRLGIPDSHIVLMLADDMACNHRNPKPATVFSHKNMELNVYGDDVEVDYRGYEVTVENFLRVLTGRLPPSTPRSKRLLSDDRSNILIYLTGHGGNGFLKFQDSEEISNVELADAFEQMWQKRRYNELLFIIDTCQGASMYERFYSPNLMALASSQVGEDSLSHQPDLAIGVHLMDRYTFYLLEFLEDIHPASKTNMNDLFKVCPKSQCVSTPGHRTDLFLRDPASVLITDFFGSVRKVEITREAVNLSDPIEQEQESPMNDDEHGKVFSYADQLPVSEIIHQKPKQKDWHPPDGFILGLWTLILLVFFRTYGVKHLKHIF
;
A
#
# COMPACT_ATOMS: atom_id res chain seq x y z
N MET A 1 -36.86 -59.12 3.18
CA MET A 1 -36.38 -58.25 4.30
C MET A 1 -34.90 -57.86 4.12
N LYS A 2 -34.49 -57.22 3.01
CA LYS A 2 -33.09 -56.79 2.78
C LYS A 2 -32.95 -55.37 2.18
N LEU A 3 -33.99 -54.53 2.29
CA LEU A 3 -33.96 -53.15 1.79
C LEU A 3 -33.67 -52.11 2.88
N LEU A 4 -33.90 -52.43 4.15
CA LEU A 4 -33.65 -51.53 5.28
C LEU A 4 -32.16 -51.24 5.57
N PRO A 5 -31.21 -52.21 5.46
CA PRO A 5 -29.81 -51.92 5.78
C PRO A 5 -29.09 -51.12 4.68
N LEU A 6 -29.57 -51.16 3.44
CA LEU A 6 -28.99 -50.42 2.32
C LEU A 6 -29.32 -48.91 2.40
N LEU A 7 -30.53 -48.58 2.87
CA LEU A 7 -30.99 -47.19 3.06
C LEU A 7 -30.26 -46.50 4.22
N VAL A 8 -29.95 -47.24 5.28
CA VAL A 8 -29.15 -46.75 6.42
C VAL A 8 -27.69 -46.51 6.00
N LEU A 9 -27.12 -47.36 5.13
CA LEU A 9 -25.75 -47.17 4.62
C LEU A 9 -25.65 -45.98 3.65
N PHE A 10 -26.69 -45.71 2.88
CA PHE A 10 -26.73 -44.58 1.94
C PHE A 10 -26.90 -43.24 2.67
N THR A 11 -27.71 -43.21 3.73
CA THR A 11 -27.90 -42.01 4.56
C THR A 11 -26.69 -41.69 5.44
N THR A 12 -25.89 -42.68 5.84
CA THR A 12 -24.61 -42.43 6.52
C THR A 12 -23.52 -41.96 5.56
N LEU A 13 -23.45 -42.47 4.33
CA LEU A 13 -22.48 -42.02 3.31
C LEU A 13 -22.73 -40.56 2.86
N LEU A 14 -23.98 -40.14 2.72
CA LEU A 14 -24.31 -38.73 2.39
C LEU A 14 -24.00 -37.77 3.55
N LYS A 15 -24.19 -38.18 4.81
CA LYS A 15 -23.81 -37.37 5.98
C LYS A 15 -22.30 -37.20 6.13
N THR A 16 -21.49 -38.19 5.74
CA THR A 16 -20.02 -38.09 5.81
C THR A 16 -19.41 -37.15 4.76
N HIS A 17 -20.07 -36.91 3.63
CA HIS A 17 -19.55 -36.01 2.59
C HIS A 17 -19.85 -34.53 2.84
N CYS A 18 -21.00 -34.20 3.45
CA CYS A 18 -21.40 -32.82 3.70
C CYS A 18 -20.59 -32.13 4.81
N VAL A 19 -20.27 -32.86 5.89
CA VAL A 19 -19.46 -32.37 7.02
C VAL A 19 -18.05 -31.96 6.57
N ASN A 20 -17.51 -32.64 5.56
CA ASN A 20 -16.16 -32.39 5.06
C ASN A 20 -16.07 -31.08 4.27
N ILE A 21 -17.13 -30.64 3.59
CA ILE A 21 -17.12 -29.39 2.82
C ILE A 21 -17.21 -28.17 3.76
N GLU A 22 -18.06 -28.22 4.79
CA GLU A 22 -18.16 -27.13 5.78
C GLU A 22 -16.92 -27.02 6.66
N GLU A 23 -16.31 -28.14 7.09
CA GLU A 23 -15.03 -28.11 7.81
C GLU A 23 -13.89 -27.63 6.91
N ASN A 24 -13.80 -28.10 5.67
CA ASN A 24 -12.79 -27.61 4.72
C ASN A 24 -13.02 -26.15 4.36
N ALA A 25 -14.26 -25.70 4.18
CA ALA A 25 -14.60 -24.30 3.98
C ALA A 25 -14.29 -23.47 5.22
N GLY A 26 -14.62 -23.94 6.42
CA GLY A 26 -14.30 -23.29 7.69
C GLY A 26 -12.80 -23.15 7.91
N GLN A 27 -12.03 -24.18 7.56
CA GLN A 27 -10.56 -24.19 7.62
C GLN A 27 -9.94 -23.34 6.51
N PHE A 28 -10.55 -23.30 5.31
CA PHE A 28 -10.18 -22.41 4.21
C PHE A 28 -10.48 -20.94 4.53
N PHE A 29 -11.60 -20.67 5.21
CA PHE A 29 -11.97 -19.35 5.71
C PHE A 29 -11.24 -18.96 7.00
N SER A 30 -10.55 -19.89 7.67
CA SER A 30 -9.82 -19.67 8.93
C SER A 30 -8.55 -18.80 8.83
N SER A 31 -8.17 -18.28 7.65
CA SER A 31 -7.10 -17.28 7.58
C SER A 31 -7.43 -16.11 8.51
N GLY A 32 -6.54 -15.81 9.46
CA GLY A 32 -6.81 -14.86 10.55
C GLY A 32 -7.14 -13.43 10.09
N HIS A 33 -6.80 -13.07 8.84
CA HIS A 33 -7.10 -11.78 8.22
C HIS A 33 -7.72 -11.96 6.83
N THR A 34 -8.39 -10.92 6.33
CA THR A 34 -9.16 -10.92 5.07
C THR A 34 -8.46 -10.21 3.92
N ASN A 35 -7.58 -9.25 4.24
CA ASN A 35 -6.89 -8.45 3.25
C ASN A 35 -5.62 -7.82 3.87
N ASN A 36 -4.70 -7.40 2.99
CA ASN A 36 -3.45 -6.76 3.35
C ASN A 36 -3.40 -5.35 2.76
N TRP A 37 -2.89 -4.42 3.56
CA TRP A 37 -2.62 -3.03 3.17
C TRP A 37 -1.14 -2.72 3.32
N ALA A 38 -0.63 -1.82 2.49
CA ALA A 38 0.71 -1.29 2.60
C ALA A 38 0.70 0.24 2.69
N VAL A 39 1.46 0.81 3.60
CA VAL A 39 1.73 2.26 3.67
C VAL A 39 3.24 2.44 3.51
N LEU A 40 3.65 2.99 2.38
CA LEU A 40 5.06 3.06 1.96
C LEU A 40 5.47 4.53 1.84
N VAL A 41 6.44 4.96 2.65
CA VAL A 41 6.77 6.38 2.79
C VAL A 41 8.26 6.62 2.63
N CYS A 42 8.62 7.41 1.61
CA CYS A 42 9.92 8.07 1.52
C CYS A 42 9.78 9.46 2.13
N THR A 43 10.46 9.72 3.24
CA THR A 43 10.34 11.00 3.96
C THR A 43 11.36 12.05 3.53
N SER A 44 12.35 11.65 2.72
CA SER A 44 13.49 12.50 2.36
C SER A 44 13.34 13.12 0.98
N ARG A 45 13.97 14.28 0.81
CA ARG A 45 13.99 15.05 -0.44
C ARG A 45 15.42 15.34 -0.89
N PHE A 46 15.56 15.92 -2.08
CA PHE A 46 16.81 16.27 -2.76
C PHE A 46 17.54 15.08 -3.38
N TRP A 47 18.32 15.38 -4.43
CA TRP A 47 19.02 14.39 -5.25
C TRP A 47 19.96 13.47 -4.48
N PHE A 48 20.65 13.98 -3.46
CA PHE A 48 21.56 13.17 -2.64
C PHE A 48 20.84 12.09 -1.82
N ASN A 49 19.51 12.17 -1.71
CA ASN A 49 18.64 11.19 -1.06
C ASN A 49 17.90 10.30 -2.07
N TYR A 50 18.38 10.22 -3.32
CA TYR A 50 17.84 9.36 -4.37
C TYR A 50 17.48 7.94 -3.87
N ARG A 51 18.36 7.33 -3.07
CA ARG A 51 18.16 6.01 -2.49
C ARG A 51 16.86 5.82 -1.71
N HIS A 52 16.37 6.82 -0.98
CA HIS A 52 15.14 6.67 -0.19
C HIS A 52 13.92 6.53 -1.11
N VAL A 53 13.90 7.25 -2.23
CA VAL A 53 12.85 7.09 -3.26
C VAL A 53 12.97 5.73 -3.94
N ALA A 54 14.19 5.33 -4.32
CA ALA A 54 14.42 4.03 -4.95
C ALA A 54 14.07 2.84 -4.02
N ASN A 55 14.38 2.94 -2.72
CA ASN A 55 13.99 2.01 -1.66
C ASN A 55 12.47 1.80 -1.64
N THR A 56 11.71 2.89 -1.46
CA THR A 56 10.24 2.85 -1.35
C THR A 56 9.61 2.30 -2.61
N LEU A 57 10.07 2.72 -3.80
CA LEU A 57 9.59 2.19 -5.08
C LEU A 57 9.89 0.70 -5.26
N SER A 58 11.05 0.25 -4.79
CA SER A 58 11.42 -1.17 -4.86
C SER A 58 10.56 -2.02 -3.92
N VAL A 59 10.26 -1.54 -2.70
CA VAL A 59 9.34 -2.23 -1.78
C VAL A 59 7.92 -2.24 -2.35
N TYR A 60 7.47 -1.13 -2.95
CA TYR A 60 6.18 -1.05 -3.66
C TYR A 60 6.07 -2.11 -4.76
N ARG A 61 7.10 -2.26 -5.58
CA ARG A 61 7.15 -3.32 -6.60
C ARG A 61 7.06 -4.72 -5.99
N SER A 62 7.77 -5.00 -4.90
CA SER A 62 7.71 -6.31 -4.23
C SER A 62 6.31 -6.63 -3.70
N VAL A 63 5.65 -5.63 -3.09
CA VAL A 63 4.26 -5.71 -2.61
C VAL A 63 3.28 -5.98 -3.77
N LYS A 64 3.41 -5.24 -4.89
CA LYS A 64 2.58 -5.47 -6.08
C LYS A 64 2.81 -6.84 -6.70
N ARG A 65 4.07 -7.29 -6.81
CA ARG A 65 4.42 -8.62 -7.33
C ARG A 65 3.77 -9.73 -6.51
N LEU A 66 3.72 -9.56 -5.19
CA LEU A 66 3.08 -10.52 -4.28
C LEU A 66 1.53 -10.37 -4.25
N GLY A 67 0.99 -9.44 -5.03
CA GLY A 67 -0.40 -9.40 -5.48
C GLY A 67 -1.28 -8.36 -4.81
N ILE A 68 -0.74 -7.56 -3.89
CA ILE A 68 -1.49 -6.48 -3.24
C ILE A 68 -1.79 -5.40 -4.30
N PRO A 69 -3.07 -5.05 -4.54
CA PRO A 69 -3.46 -4.09 -5.56
C PRO A 69 -3.19 -2.64 -5.12
N ASP A 70 -3.04 -1.71 -6.07
CA ASP A 70 -2.82 -0.28 -5.77
C ASP A 70 -3.88 0.33 -4.87
N SER A 71 -5.13 -0.13 -4.99
CA SER A 71 -6.21 0.32 -4.11
C SER A 71 -5.98 0.02 -2.62
N HIS A 72 -5.01 -0.83 -2.29
CA HIS A 72 -4.60 -1.22 -0.93
C HIS A 72 -3.18 -0.74 -0.57
N ILE A 73 -2.55 0.07 -1.42
CA ILE A 73 -1.22 0.62 -1.19
C ILE A 73 -1.35 2.13 -1.11
N VAL A 74 -0.88 2.73 -0.02
CA VAL A 74 -0.72 4.18 0.09
C VAL A 74 0.76 4.50 -0.09
N LEU A 75 1.11 5.13 -1.21
CA LEU A 75 2.49 5.50 -1.55
C LEU A 75 2.73 6.99 -1.37
N MET A 76 3.69 7.35 -0.52
CA MET A 76 4.09 8.73 -0.24
C MET A 76 5.55 8.94 -0.65
N LEU A 77 5.81 9.80 -1.64
CA LEU A 77 7.16 10.15 -2.10
C LEU A 77 7.43 11.64 -1.89
N ALA A 78 8.34 11.95 -0.97
CA ALA A 78 8.69 13.33 -0.61
C ALA A 78 9.35 14.13 -1.75
N ASP A 79 9.91 13.46 -2.76
CA ASP A 79 10.52 14.09 -3.93
C ASP A 79 10.46 13.14 -5.14
N ASP A 80 10.57 13.69 -6.35
CA ASP A 80 10.49 12.94 -7.60
C ASP A 80 11.86 12.89 -8.29
N MET A 81 12.54 11.75 -8.14
CA MET A 81 13.84 11.50 -8.76
C MET A 81 13.74 11.27 -10.27
N ALA A 82 12.59 10.80 -10.77
CA ALA A 82 12.38 10.53 -12.19
C ALA A 82 12.30 11.84 -13.00
N CYS A 83 11.75 12.90 -12.39
CA CYS A 83 11.65 14.24 -12.98
C CYS A 83 12.80 15.19 -12.59
N ASN A 84 13.80 14.73 -11.84
CA ASN A 84 14.90 15.59 -11.42
C ASN A 84 15.83 15.94 -12.59
N HIS A 85 16.22 17.21 -12.73
CA HIS A 85 17.13 17.66 -13.79
C HIS A 85 18.53 17.06 -13.73
N ARG A 86 18.94 16.51 -12.57
CA ARG A 86 20.20 15.77 -12.42
C ARG A 86 20.11 14.33 -12.93
N ASN A 87 18.91 13.83 -13.20
CA ASN A 87 18.72 12.47 -13.67
C ASN A 87 19.11 12.36 -15.16
N PRO A 88 20.17 11.63 -15.52
CA PRO A 88 20.59 11.47 -16.90
C PRO A 88 19.61 10.61 -17.72
N LYS A 89 18.70 9.88 -17.06
CA LYS A 89 17.66 9.06 -17.69
C LYS A 89 16.28 9.52 -17.21
N PRO A 90 15.67 10.51 -17.87
CA PRO A 90 14.37 11.06 -17.47
C PRO A 90 13.29 9.98 -17.37
N ALA A 91 12.33 10.18 -16.47
CA ALA A 91 11.21 9.26 -16.22
C ALA A 91 11.63 7.85 -15.73
N THR A 92 12.85 7.70 -15.22
CA THR A 92 13.33 6.42 -14.68
C THR A 92 13.96 6.57 -13.30
N VAL A 93 13.80 5.52 -12.48
CA VAL A 93 14.51 5.34 -11.22
C VAL A 93 15.01 3.90 -11.19
N PHE A 94 16.30 3.72 -10.97
CA PHE A 94 16.96 2.41 -10.80
C PHE A 94 17.40 2.22 -9.35
N SER A 95 17.25 1.00 -8.84
CA SER A 95 17.70 0.58 -7.50
C SER A 95 18.98 -0.28 -7.53
N HIS A 96 19.46 -0.64 -8.72
CA HIS A 96 20.66 -1.46 -8.93
C HIS A 96 21.58 -0.86 -10.00
N LYS A 97 22.91 -1.03 -9.84
CA LYS A 97 23.93 -0.44 -10.73
C LYS A 97 23.82 -0.89 -12.18
N ASN A 98 23.37 -2.12 -12.41
CA ASN A 98 23.20 -2.64 -13.76
C ASN A 98 22.04 -1.96 -14.51
N MET A 99 21.20 -1.19 -13.81
CA MET A 99 20.05 -0.48 -14.38
C MET A 99 19.11 -1.38 -15.20
N GLU A 100 19.01 -2.65 -14.83
CA GLU A 100 18.20 -3.66 -15.55
C GLU A 100 16.70 -3.42 -15.37
N LEU A 101 16.31 -2.75 -14.27
CA LEU A 101 14.93 -2.57 -13.88
C LEU A 101 14.65 -1.12 -13.45
N ASN A 102 13.76 -0.46 -14.19
CA ASN A 102 13.17 0.81 -13.79
C ASN A 102 12.08 0.54 -12.72
N VAL A 103 12.30 0.98 -11.49
CA VAL A 103 11.35 0.83 -10.38
C VAL A 103 10.28 1.93 -10.33
N TYR A 104 10.42 2.99 -11.15
CA TYR A 104 9.36 3.99 -11.33
C TYR A 104 8.31 3.51 -12.33
N GLY A 105 8.74 3.06 -13.52
CA GLY A 105 7.86 2.43 -14.53
C GLY A 105 6.58 3.22 -14.87
N ASP A 106 5.65 2.57 -15.58
CA ASP A 106 4.33 3.13 -15.90
C ASP A 106 3.23 2.71 -14.89
N ASP A 107 3.57 1.81 -13.96
CA ASP A 107 2.64 1.09 -13.09
C ASP A 107 2.72 1.57 -11.62
N VAL A 108 3.34 2.72 -11.35
CA VAL A 108 3.43 3.29 -10.01
C VAL A 108 2.37 4.36 -9.81
N GLU A 109 1.48 4.13 -8.83
CA GLU A 109 0.52 5.11 -8.36
C GLU A 109 1.04 5.81 -7.11
N VAL A 110 1.51 7.06 -7.26
CA VAL A 110 1.94 7.88 -6.11
C VAL A 110 0.77 8.69 -5.57
N ASP A 111 0.32 8.40 -4.36
CA ASP A 111 -0.82 9.03 -3.68
C ASP A 111 -0.50 10.40 -3.09
N TYR A 112 0.66 10.52 -2.43
CA TYR A 112 1.12 11.77 -1.83
C TYR A 112 2.47 12.15 -2.43
N ARG A 113 2.54 13.31 -3.07
CA ARG A 113 3.71 13.76 -3.83
C ARG A 113 4.27 15.03 -3.25
N GLY A 114 5.61 15.10 -3.13
CA GLY A 114 6.29 16.33 -2.77
C GLY A 114 5.75 16.90 -1.46
N TYR A 115 5.29 18.16 -1.50
CA TYR A 115 4.78 18.90 -0.36
C TYR A 115 3.57 18.27 0.35
N GLU A 116 2.90 17.28 -0.25
CA GLU A 116 1.82 16.54 0.44
C GLU A 116 2.37 15.51 1.44
N VAL A 117 3.65 15.14 1.38
CA VAL A 117 4.30 14.21 2.31
C VAL A 117 4.74 14.97 3.56
N THR A 118 3.78 15.20 4.46
CA THR A 118 3.97 15.85 5.76
C THR A 118 3.68 14.88 6.90
N VAL A 119 4.18 15.19 8.10
CA VAL A 119 3.86 14.40 9.31
C VAL A 119 2.35 14.36 9.54
N GLU A 120 1.69 15.50 9.38
CA GLU A 120 0.23 15.64 9.55
C GLU A 120 -0.55 14.71 8.60
N ASN A 121 -0.21 14.69 7.31
CA ASN A 121 -0.92 13.85 6.34
C ASN A 121 -0.67 12.37 6.61
N PHE A 122 0.56 11.98 6.93
CA PHE A 122 0.88 10.60 7.30
C PHE A 122 0.05 10.13 8.51
N LEU A 123 0.04 10.91 9.60
CA LEU A 123 -0.74 10.61 10.80
C LEU A 123 -2.26 10.58 10.54
N ARG A 124 -2.77 11.45 9.65
CA ARG A 124 -4.19 11.44 9.25
C ARG A 124 -4.58 10.21 8.47
N VAL A 125 -3.71 9.72 7.57
CA VAL A 125 -3.92 8.47 6.83
C VAL A 125 -4.05 7.31 7.82
N LEU A 126 -3.08 7.15 8.73
CA LEU A 126 -3.08 6.10 9.74
C LEU A 126 -4.36 6.13 10.60
N THR A 127 -4.66 7.29 11.19
CA THR A 127 -5.77 7.46 12.13
C THR A 127 -7.15 7.59 11.48
N GLY A 128 -7.22 7.60 10.14
CA GLY A 128 -8.45 7.77 9.36
C GLY A 128 -9.09 9.16 9.48
N ARG A 129 -8.34 10.18 9.92
CA ARG A 129 -8.82 11.55 10.13
C ARG A 129 -8.66 12.40 8.86
N LEU A 130 -9.27 11.95 7.78
CA LEU A 130 -9.23 12.62 6.48
C LEU A 130 -10.58 13.27 6.15
N PRO A 131 -10.61 14.47 5.53
CA PRO A 131 -11.85 15.10 5.07
C PRO A 131 -12.70 14.15 4.21
N PRO A 132 -14.05 14.24 4.21
CA PRO A 132 -14.89 13.41 3.34
C PRO A 132 -14.61 13.56 1.84
N SER A 133 -14.05 14.69 1.42
CA SER A 133 -13.65 14.96 0.04
C SER A 133 -12.35 14.27 -0.40
N THR A 134 -11.55 13.71 0.53
CA THR A 134 -10.31 13.01 0.18
C THR A 134 -10.60 11.83 -0.75
N PRO A 135 -9.91 11.69 -1.90
CA PRO A 135 -10.08 10.56 -2.81
C PRO A 135 -9.86 9.21 -2.14
N ARG A 136 -10.41 8.14 -2.72
CA ARG A 136 -10.27 6.78 -2.16
C ARG A 136 -8.82 6.29 -2.15
N SER A 137 -8.03 6.58 -3.18
CA SER A 137 -6.62 6.17 -3.28
C SER A 137 -5.77 6.75 -2.15
N LYS A 138 -6.06 7.99 -1.74
CA LYS A 138 -5.40 8.66 -0.60
C LYS A 138 -5.94 8.25 0.78
N ARG A 139 -6.59 7.08 0.92
CA ARG A 139 -7.15 6.62 2.20
C ARG A 139 -6.70 5.21 2.52
N LEU A 140 -6.33 5.01 3.79
CA LEU A 140 -6.21 3.68 4.37
C LEU A 140 -7.61 3.20 4.79
N LEU A 141 -8.22 2.29 4.05
CA LEU A 141 -9.57 1.77 4.32
C LEU A 141 -9.53 0.38 4.99
N SER A 142 -8.58 0.20 5.91
CA SER A 142 -8.40 -1.01 6.69
C SER A 142 -9.39 -1.12 7.87
N ASP A 143 -9.57 -2.35 8.35
CA ASP A 143 -10.48 -2.73 9.44
C ASP A 143 -9.81 -3.72 10.42
N ASP A 144 -10.59 -4.27 11.37
CA ASP A 144 -10.13 -5.24 12.37
C ASP A 144 -9.76 -6.62 11.80
N ARG A 145 -9.89 -6.82 10.49
CA ARG A 145 -9.47 -8.03 9.77
C ARG A 145 -8.43 -7.74 8.71
N SER A 146 -7.79 -6.58 8.77
CA SER A 146 -6.78 -6.13 7.81
C SER A 146 -5.38 -6.21 8.42
N ASN A 147 -4.45 -6.89 7.78
CA ASN A 147 -3.04 -6.79 8.17
C ASN A 147 -2.40 -5.60 7.45
N ILE A 148 -1.53 -4.87 8.13
CA ILE A 148 -0.92 -3.65 7.60
C ILE A 148 0.59 -3.73 7.64
N LEU A 149 1.22 -3.56 6.48
CA LEU A 149 2.64 -3.28 6.34
C LEU A 149 2.85 -1.77 6.33
N ILE A 150 3.69 -1.24 7.22
CA ILE A 150 4.16 0.15 7.17
C ILE A 150 5.67 0.13 6.96
N TYR A 151 6.12 0.69 5.84
CA TYR A 151 7.54 0.82 5.54
C TYR A 151 7.93 2.31 5.45
N LEU A 152 8.84 2.73 6.30
CA LEU A 152 9.38 4.09 6.32
C LEU A 152 10.87 4.06 5.97
N THR A 153 11.31 4.98 5.13
CA THR A 153 12.74 5.19 4.84
C THR A 153 13.08 6.67 4.77
N GLY A 154 14.20 7.04 5.38
CA GLY A 154 14.64 8.42 5.44
C GLY A 154 15.79 8.63 6.42
N HIS A 155 15.99 9.90 6.78
CA HIS A 155 16.96 10.28 7.81
C HIS A 155 16.28 10.42 9.17
N GLY A 156 16.92 9.93 10.20
CA GLY A 156 16.41 9.97 11.56
C GLY A 156 17.53 9.94 12.58
N GLY A 157 17.14 9.86 13.84
CA GLY A 157 18.04 9.80 14.97
C GLY A 157 17.33 9.21 16.17
N ASN A 158 17.85 9.45 17.37
CA ASN A 158 17.28 8.89 18.59
C ASN A 158 15.88 9.43 18.86
N GLY A 159 14.86 8.62 18.58
CA GLY A 159 13.46 8.89 18.85
C GLY A 159 12.74 9.76 17.82
N PHE A 160 13.34 10.02 16.65
CA PHE A 160 12.68 10.80 15.58
C PHE A 160 13.07 10.36 14.16
N LEU A 161 12.18 10.64 13.21
CA LEU A 161 12.42 10.53 11.77
C LEU A 161 12.09 11.87 11.08
N LYS A 162 12.99 12.38 10.25
CA LYS A 162 12.80 13.64 9.51
C LYS A 162 11.85 13.46 8.34
N PHE A 163 10.97 14.44 8.14
CA PHE A 163 10.10 14.61 6.99
C PHE A 163 10.49 15.89 6.24
N GLN A 164 10.70 15.77 4.93
CA GLN A 164 10.96 16.89 4.02
C GLN A 164 12.17 17.77 4.41
N ASP A 165 13.07 17.27 5.26
CA ASP A 165 14.19 18.02 5.84
C ASP A 165 13.78 19.25 6.67
N SER A 166 12.50 19.35 7.08
CA SER A 166 11.94 20.50 7.80
C SER A 166 11.12 20.13 9.03
N GLU A 167 10.49 18.97 9.03
CA GLU A 167 9.66 18.46 10.12
C GLU A 167 10.25 17.16 10.65
N GLU A 168 9.84 16.76 11.85
CA GLU A 168 10.23 15.51 12.48
C GLU A 168 8.99 14.85 13.08
N ILE A 169 8.85 13.54 12.89
CA ILE A 169 7.90 12.72 13.64
C ILE A 169 8.65 12.01 14.76
N SER A 170 8.13 12.11 15.98
CA SER A 170 8.69 11.43 17.15
C SER A 170 8.17 9.99 17.29
N ASN A 171 8.92 9.17 18.01
CA ASN A 171 8.50 7.82 18.38
C ASN A 171 7.24 7.80 19.25
N VAL A 172 6.98 8.85 20.03
CA VAL A 172 5.76 9.01 20.85
C VAL A 172 4.55 9.29 19.97
N GLU A 173 4.65 10.23 19.02
CA GLU A 173 3.54 10.52 18.09
C GLU A 173 3.17 9.29 17.25
N LEU A 174 4.16 8.50 16.84
CA LEU A 174 3.93 7.28 16.10
C LEU A 174 3.28 6.19 16.97
N ALA A 175 3.72 6.04 18.23
CA ALA A 175 3.08 5.13 19.18
C ALA A 175 1.60 5.48 19.42
N ASP A 176 1.31 6.76 19.63
CA ASP A 176 -0.07 7.24 19.85
C ASP A 176 -0.93 7.12 18.59
N ALA A 177 -0.34 7.18 17.40
CA ALA A 177 -1.05 6.92 16.15
C ALA A 177 -1.46 5.45 16.04
N PHE A 178 -0.57 4.51 16.36
CA PHE A 178 -0.88 3.08 16.38
C PHE A 178 -1.91 2.73 17.44
N GLU A 179 -1.87 3.37 18.60
CA GLU A 179 -2.92 3.20 19.61
C GLU A 179 -4.27 3.66 19.12
N GLN A 180 -4.33 4.83 18.46
CA GLN A 180 -5.58 5.30 17.88
C GLN A 180 -6.08 4.39 16.76
N MET A 181 -5.19 3.76 15.98
CA MET A 181 -5.58 2.75 15.00
C MET A 181 -6.18 1.53 15.68
N TRP A 182 -5.56 1.04 16.76
CA TRP A 182 -6.02 -0.12 17.50
C TRP A 182 -7.39 0.12 18.16
N GLN A 183 -7.55 1.23 18.88
CA GLN A 183 -8.82 1.59 19.53
C GLN A 183 -9.96 1.76 18.51
N LYS A 184 -9.64 2.21 17.30
CA LYS A 184 -10.59 2.36 16.19
C LYS A 184 -10.76 1.09 15.36
N ARG A 185 -10.16 -0.03 15.75
CA ARG A 185 -10.27 -1.31 15.03
C ARG A 185 -9.87 -1.19 13.55
N ARG A 186 -8.73 -0.54 13.30
CA ARG A 186 -8.23 -0.28 11.94
C ARG A 186 -7.18 -1.28 11.48
N TYR A 187 -6.77 -2.23 12.31
CA TYR A 187 -5.91 -3.34 11.91
C TYR A 187 -6.19 -4.58 12.76
N ASN A 188 -5.91 -5.75 12.18
CA ASN A 188 -5.79 -7.03 12.87
C ASN A 188 -4.37 -7.21 13.43
N GLU A 189 -3.38 -7.16 12.53
CA GLU A 189 -1.95 -7.24 12.82
C GLU A 189 -1.19 -6.14 12.04
N LEU A 190 -0.12 -5.60 12.64
CA LEU A 190 0.69 -4.54 12.05
C LEU A 190 2.17 -4.95 12.01
N LEU A 191 2.79 -4.84 10.84
CA LEU A 191 4.22 -4.97 10.63
C LEU A 191 4.81 -3.61 10.29
N PHE A 192 5.62 -3.06 11.20
CA PHE A 192 6.32 -1.80 11.02
C PHE A 192 7.78 -2.07 10.65
N ILE A 193 8.25 -1.53 9.53
CA ILE A 193 9.65 -1.63 9.09
C ILE A 193 10.18 -0.22 8.87
N ILE A 194 11.31 0.10 9.48
CA ILE A 194 11.95 1.41 9.30
C ILE A 194 13.43 1.29 8.90
N ASP A 195 13.80 1.94 7.80
CA ASP A 195 15.19 2.06 7.36
C ASP A 195 15.70 3.49 7.59
N THR A 196 16.42 3.69 8.71
CA THR A 196 16.97 4.97 9.15
C THR A 196 18.07 4.76 10.19
N CYS A 197 18.93 5.78 10.39
CA CYS A 197 19.83 5.82 11.54
C CYS A 197 19.05 5.78 12.87
N GLN A 198 19.61 5.05 13.83
CA GLN A 198 19.02 4.76 15.14
C GLN A 198 17.56 4.26 15.10
N GLY A 199 17.20 3.50 14.05
CA GLY A 199 15.83 3.11 13.78
C GLY A 199 15.15 2.35 14.93
N ALA A 200 15.91 1.57 15.72
CA ALA A 200 15.37 0.87 16.88
C ALA A 200 14.69 1.79 17.91
N SER A 201 15.19 3.02 18.06
CA SER A 201 14.59 4.02 18.97
C SER A 201 13.14 4.38 18.59
N MET A 202 12.74 4.16 17.34
CA MET A 202 11.41 4.53 16.85
C MET A 202 10.29 3.63 17.37
N TYR A 203 10.59 2.39 17.72
CA TYR A 203 9.59 1.44 18.23
C TYR A 203 9.67 1.21 19.75
N GLU A 204 10.62 1.82 20.47
CA GLU A 204 10.76 1.66 21.93
C GLU A 204 9.51 2.10 22.69
N ARG A 205 8.80 3.09 22.17
CA ARG A 205 7.60 3.66 22.79
C ARG A 205 6.31 3.01 22.34
N PHE A 206 6.33 2.01 21.46
CA PHE A 206 5.11 1.30 21.06
C PHE A 206 4.54 0.52 22.24
N TYR A 207 3.21 0.56 22.38
CA TYR A 207 2.47 -0.11 23.45
C TYR A 207 1.16 -0.76 22.97
N SER A 208 0.79 -0.58 21.70
CA SER A 208 -0.41 -1.18 21.12
C SER A 208 -0.18 -2.65 20.75
N PRO A 209 -1.18 -3.54 20.94
CA PRO A 209 -1.03 -4.96 20.69
C PRO A 209 -1.06 -5.29 19.19
N ASN A 210 -0.73 -6.55 18.88
CA ASN A 210 -0.67 -7.14 17.55
C ASN A 210 0.28 -6.40 16.60
N LEU A 211 1.37 -5.88 17.15
CA LEU A 211 2.36 -5.11 16.40
C LEU A 211 3.73 -5.77 16.47
N MET A 212 4.37 -5.90 15.32
CA MET A 212 5.77 -6.29 15.19
C MET A 212 6.54 -5.14 14.53
N ALA A 213 7.75 -4.85 15.03
CA ALA A 213 8.58 -3.78 14.49
C ALA A 213 9.97 -4.28 14.11
N LEU A 214 10.51 -3.82 12.98
CA LEU A 214 11.86 -4.06 12.51
C LEU A 214 12.53 -2.72 12.18
N ALA A 215 13.83 -2.62 12.44
CA ALA A 215 14.64 -1.45 12.10
C ALA A 215 15.98 -1.87 11.48
N SER A 216 16.53 -1.00 10.62
CA SER A 216 17.82 -1.24 9.97
C SER A 216 19.05 -1.00 10.87
N SER A 217 18.91 -0.29 11.99
CA SER A 217 20.00 -0.06 12.94
C SER A 217 19.53 0.06 14.40
N GLN A 218 20.44 -0.23 15.34
CA GLN A 218 20.22 -0.05 16.78
C GLN A 218 20.44 1.39 17.24
N VAL A 219 20.03 1.71 18.46
CA VAL A 219 20.32 3.00 19.09
C VAL A 219 21.83 3.22 19.18
N GLY A 220 22.30 4.39 18.76
CA GLY A 220 23.74 4.70 18.65
C GLY A 220 24.43 4.20 17.38
N GLU A 221 23.73 3.51 16.46
CA GLU A 221 24.27 3.07 15.17
C GLU A 221 23.62 3.82 13.99
N ASP A 222 24.44 4.18 13.00
CA ASP A 222 23.98 4.71 11.72
C ASP A 222 23.45 3.58 10.82
N SER A 223 22.44 3.88 9.99
CA SER A 223 22.12 3.07 8.81
C SER A 223 22.96 3.58 7.63
N LEU A 224 23.35 2.67 6.74
CA LEU A 224 24.36 2.95 5.72
C LEU A 224 23.82 2.74 4.31
N SER A 225 24.19 3.66 3.42
CA SER A 225 23.90 3.56 2.00
C SER A 225 24.67 2.43 1.31
N HIS A 226 24.14 1.97 0.19
CA HIS A 226 24.70 0.92 -0.66
C HIS A 226 24.63 1.29 -2.15
N GLN A 227 25.28 0.49 -3.00
CA GLN A 227 25.26 0.64 -4.46
C GLN A 227 25.61 2.09 -4.93
N PRO A 228 26.85 2.58 -4.72
CA PRO A 228 27.25 3.89 -5.25
C PRO A 228 27.26 3.87 -6.79
N ASP A 229 26.66 4.89 -7.39
CA ASP A 229 26.63 5.09 -8.84
C ASP A 229 27.35 6.40 -9.22
N LEU A 230 28.43 6.25 -9.98
CA LEU A 230 29.27 7.35 -10.42
C LEU A 230 28.60 8.22 -11.50
N ALA A 231 27.65 7.69 -12.26
CA ALA A 231 26.96 8.43 -13.32
C ALA A 231 26.03 9.50 -12.75
N ILE A 232 25.39 9.20 -11.62
CA ILE A 232 24.49 10.14 -10.92
C ILE A 232 25.12 10.78 -9.67
N GLY A 233 26.29 10.30 -9.25
CA GLY A 233 27.07 10.85 -8.14
C GLY A 233 26.48 10.60 -6.75
N VAL A 234 25.58 9.62 -6.61
CA VAL A 234 24.85 9.30 -5.36
C VAL A 234 24.72 7.79 -5.19
N HIS A 235 24.19 7.36 -4.05
CA HIS A 235 23.89 5.96 -3.77
C HIS A 235 22.48 5.60 -4.26
N LEU A 236 22.31 4.39 -4.80
CA LEU A 236 21.05 3.93 -5.36
C LEU A 236 20.09 3.32 -4.33
N MET A 237 20.60 2.78 -3.22
CA MET A 237 19.79 2.08 -2.24
C MET A 237 20.43 2.14 -0.84
N ASP A 238 19.70 1.85 0.22
CA ASP A 238 20.29 1.60 1.55
C ASP A 238 20.61 0.12 1.75
N ARG A 239 21.59 -0.19 2.61
CA ARG A 239 22.10 -1.56 2.81
C ARG A 239 21.01 -2.50 3.30
N TYR A 240 20.29 -2.11 4.35
CA TYR A 240 19.23 -2.95 4.90
C TYR A 240 18.16 -3.22 3.84
N THR A 241 17.67 -2.16 3.19
CA THR A 241 16.67 -2.29 2.13
C THR A 241 17.17 -3.14 0.94
N PHE A 242 18.45 -3.06 0.57
CA PHE A 242 19.03 -3.94 -0.45
C PHE A 242 18.85 -5.42 -0.12
N TYR A 243 19.26 -5.84 1.09
CA TYR A 243 19.17 -7.24 1.50
C TYR A 243 17.72 -7.67 1.81
N LEU A 244 16.88 -6.74 2.26
CA LEU A 244 15.43 -6.96 2.37
C LEU A 244 14.81 -7.27 1.01
N LEU A 245 15.16 -6.50 -0.02
CA LEU A 245 14.64 -6.72 -1.36
C LEU A 245 15.18 -8.01 -1.96
N GLU A 246 16.48 -8.31 -1.81
CA GLU A 246 17.06 -9.59 -2.21
C GLU A 246 16.29 -10.77 -1.60
N PHE A 247 16.01 -10.70 -0.29
CA PHE A 247 15.17 -11.70 0.38
C PHE A 247 13.75 -11.77 -0.22
N LEU A 248 13.10 -10.62 -0.48
CA LEU A 248 11.75 -10.57 -1.03
C LEU A 248 11.66 -11.03 -2.49
N GLU A 249 12.75 -10.97 -3.27
CA GLU A 249 12.83 -11.49 -4.65
C GLU A 249 12.61 -13.01 -4.72
N ASP A 250 13.03 -13.75 -3.69
CA ASP A 250 12.82 -15.19 -3.56
C ASP A 250 11.45 -15.57 -2.97
N ILE A 251 10.66 -14.58 -2.53
CA ILE A 251 9.32 -14.81 -1.99
C ILE A 251 8.29 -14.83 -3.13
N HIS A 252 7.44 -15.84 -3.09
CA HIS A 252 6.32 -16.03 -4.00
C HIS A 252 5.02 -16.18 -3.19
N PRO A 253 3.83 -15.99 -3.79
CA PRO A 253 2.56 -16.11 -3.06
C PRO A 253 2.34 -17.44 -2.33
N ALA A 254 2.97 -18.52 -2.79
CA ALA A 254 2.91 -19.85 -2.16
C ALA A 254 4.06 -20.14 -1.17
N SER A 255 4.96 -19.18 -0.93
CA SER A 255 6.10 -19.35 -0.03
C SER A 255 5.66 -19.56 1.41
N LYS A 256 6.33 -20.48 2.10
CA LYS A 256 6.13 -20.79 3.53
C LYS A 256 7.18 -20.16 4.45
N THR A 257 7.95 -19.20 3.92
CA THR A 257 8.94 -18.45 4.67
C THR A 257 8.25 -17.65 5.77
N ASN A 258 8.83 -17.65 6.96
CA ASN A 258 8.23 -17.06 8.16
C ASN A 258 9.03 -15.84 8.66
N MET A 259 8.49 -15.14 9.65
CA MET A 259 9.09 -13.92 10.17
C MET A 259 10.47 -14.13 10.83
N ASN A 260 10.78 -15.33 11.36
CA ASN A 260 12.12 -15.59 11.89
C ASN A 260 13.19 -15.58 10.79
N ASP A 261 12.83 -15.89 9.54
CA ASP A 261 13.76 -15.80 8.43
C ASP A 261 13.97 -14.34 8.00
N LEU A 262 12.92 -13.52 8.05
CA LEU A 262 13.03 -12.07 7.86
C LEU A 262 13.89 -11.40 8.94
N PHE A 263 13.83 -11.84 10.21
CA PHE A 263 14.68 -11.30 11.28
C PHE A 263 16.18 -11.55 11.07
N LYS A 264 16.54 -12.53 10.25
CA LYS A 264 17.94 -12.86 9.91
C LYS A 264 18.45 -12.06 8.71
N VAL A 265 17.59 -11.31 8.04
CA VAL A 265 17.96 -10.49 6.88
C VAL A 265 18.97 -9.43 7.31
N CYS A 266 20.00 -9.27 6.48
CA CYS A 266 21.07 -8.30 6.66
C CYS A 266 21.84 -8.45 8.00
N PRO A 267 22.53 -9.58 8.23
CA PRO A 267 23.41 -9.71 9.39
C PRO A 267 24.40 -8.54 9.47
N LYS A 268 24.90 -8.26 10.68
CA LYS A 268 25.81 -7.14 10.95
C LYS A 268 27.02 -7.07 10.01
N SER A 269 27.53 -8.21 9.55
CA SER A 269 28.63 -8.27 8.57
C SER A 269 28.29 -7.65 7.21
N GLN A 270 27.03 -7.69 6.80
CA GLN A 270 26.52 -7.16 5.53
C GLN A 270 25.98 -5.73 5.68
N CYS A 271 25.14 -5.51 6.70
CA CYS A 271 24.52 -4.22 6.98
C CYS A 271 25.53 -3.20 7.50
N VAL A 272 26.57 -3.64 8.22
CA VAL A 272 27.53 -2.81 8.96
C VAL A 272 26.87 -2.00 10.10
N SER A 273 25.54 -1.89 10.10
CA SER A 273 24.66 -1.69 11.26
C SER A 273 24.11 -3.03 11.78
N THR A 274 23.48 -3.01 12.94
CA THR A 274 22.77 -4.14 13.52
C THR A 274 21.27 -3.96 13.33
N PRO A 275 20.60 -4.72 12.46
CA PRO A 275 19.14 -4.68 12.40
C PRO A 275 18.50 -5.11 13.72
N GLY A 276 17.45 -4.41 14.10
CA GLY A 276 16.67 -4.67 15.32
C GLY A 276 15.27 -5.18 14.99
N HIS A 277 14.70 -5.93 15.92
CA HIS A 277 13.29 -6.30 15.87
C HIS A 277 12.67 -6.31 17.27
N ARG A 278 11.36 -6.09 17.34
CA ARG A 278 10.56 -6.09 18.56
C ARG A 278 9.27 -6.88 18.32
N THR A 279 9.02 -7.87 19.17
CA THR A 279 7.91 -8.85 19.02
C THR A 279 7.07 -9.03 20.27
N ASP A 280 7.40 -8.39 21.40
CA ASP A 280 6.68 -8.54 22.69
C ASP A 280 5.22 -8.06 22.63
N LEU A 281 4.89 -7.19 21.68
CA LEU A 281 3.52 -6.72 21.43
C LEU A 281 2.72 -7.62 20.47
N PHE A 282 3.36 -8.63 19.89
CA PHE A 282 2.75 -9.52 18.91
C PHE A 282 2.30 -10.82 19.56
N LEU A 283 1.03 -11.21 19.40
CA LEU A 283 0.45 -12.34 20.12
C LEU A 283 0.89 -13.72 19.61
N ARG A 284 1.10 -13.86 18.30
CA ARG A 284 1.50 -15.14 17.68
C ARG A 284 3.01 -15.32 17.75
N ASP A 285 3.45 -16.58 17.75
CA ASP A 285 4.85 -16.91 17.54
C ASP A 285 5.30 -16.48 16.13
N PRO A 286 6.34 -15.63 15.97
CA PRO A 286 6.88 -15.25 14.67
C PRO A 286 7.24 -16.44 13.76
N ALA A 287 7.55 -17.62 14.31
CA ALA A 287 7.79 -18.83 13.52
C ALA A 287 6.54 -19.32 12.75
N SER A 288 5.34 -18.96 13.24
CA SER A 288 4.05 -19.31 12.65
C SER A 288 3.48 -18.25 11.71
N VAL A 289 4.15 -17.10 11.59
CA VAL A 289 3.70 -15.94 10.82
C VAL A 289 4.44 -15.94 9.50
N LEU A 290 3.70 -16.00 8.39
CA LEU A 290 4.29 -16.03 7.06
C LEU A 290 4.63 -14.61 6.60
N ILE A 291 5.66 -14.46 5.76
CA ILE A 291 5.96 -13.17 5.11
C ILE A 291 4.76 -12.71 4.27
N THR A 292 4.05 -13.65 3.64
CA THR A 292 2.87 -13.40 2.83
C THR A 292 1.67 -12.88 3.64
N ASP A 293 1.66 -13.02 4.98
CA ASP A 293 0.63 -12.43 5.85
C ASP A 293 0.68 -10.89 5.88
N PHE A 294 1.77 -10.27 5.40
CA PHE A 294 1.92 -8.81 5.32
C PHE A 294 2.26 -8.31 3.92
N PHE A 295 3.11 -9.06 3.18
CA PHE A 295 3.57 -8.63 1.86
C PHE A 295 2.72 -9.19 0.71
N GLY A 296 1.92 -10.24 0.94
CA GLY A 296 1.17 -10.94 -0.08
C GLY A 296 -0.30 -10.54 -0.18
N SER A 297 -0.92 -10.82 -1.33
CA SER A 297 -2.38 -10.75 -1.42
C SER A 297 -3.00 -11.95 -0.72
N VAL A 298 -4.05 -11.70 0.06
CA VAL A 298 -4.96 -12.75 0.53
C VAL A 298 -5.85 -13.17 -0.63
N ARG A 299 -5.38 -14.08 -1.48
CA ARG A 299 -6.22 -14.73 -2.49
C ARG A 299 -6.38 -16.19 -2.12
N LYS A 300 -7.57 -16.54 -1.65
CA LYS A 300 -7.94 -17.92 -1.41
C LYS A 300 -8.30 -18.56 -2.75
N VAL A 301 -7.29 -19.08 -3.43
CA VAL A 301 -7.48 -19.77 -4.73
C VAL A 301 -7.27 -21.26 -4.51
N GLU A 302 -8.34 -22.03 -4.66
CA GLU A 302 -8.27 -23.49 -4.73
C GLU A 302 -8.30 -23.89 -6.21
N ILE A 303 -7.23 -24.53 -6.69
CA ILE A 303 -7.16 -25.01 -8.07
C ILE A 303 -7.86 -26.35 -8.12
N THR A 304 -9.12 -26.36 -8.54
CA THR A 304 -9.84 -27.60 -8.85
C THR A 304 -9.55 -28.05 -10.28
N ARG A 305 -9.35 -29.35 -10.47
CA ARG A 305 -9.29 -30.00 -11.80
C ARG A 305 -10.64 -30.55 -12.23
N GLU A 306 -11.63 -30.46 -11.35
CA GLU A 306 -12.98 -30.92 -11.60
C GLU A 306 -13.78 -29.82 -12.28
N ALA A 307 -14.57 -30.17 -13.31
CA ALA A 307 -15.46 -29.23 -13.95
C ALA A 307 -16.61 -28.91 -12.97
N VAL A 308 -16.67 -27.67 -12.49
CA VAL A 308 -17.80 -27.19 -11.69
C VAL A 308 -19.01 -27.03 -12.63
N ASN A 309 -20.03 -27.87 -12.44
CA ASN A 309 -21.24 -27.81 -13.24
C ASN A 309 -22.18 -26.74 -12.67
N LEU A 310 -22.22 -25.55 -13.29
CA LEU A 310 -23.04 -24.40 -12.83
C LEU A 310 -24.52 -24.50 -13.25
N SER A 311 -24.98 -25.68 -13.65
CA SER A 311 -26.29 -25.89 -14.26
C SER A 311 -27.41 -26.14 -13.24
N ASP A 312 -27.07 -26.36 -11.98
CA ASP A 312 -28.06 -26.63 -10.94
C ASP A 312 -28.72 -25.31 -10.51
N PRO A 313 -30.06 -25.21 -10.53
CA PRO A 313 -30.76 -24.06 -9.97
C PRO A 313 -30.39 -23.92 -8.50
N ILE A 314 -29.98 -22.71 -8.09
CA ILE A 314 -29.81 -22.39 -6.67
C ILE A 314 -31.19 -22.54 -6.02
N GLU A 315 -31.39 -23.59 -5.23
CA GLU A 315 -32.56 -23.70 -4.36
C GLU A 315 -32.45 -22.57 -3.33
N GLN A 316 -33.26 -21.53 -3.49
CA GLN A 316 -33.45 -20.53 -2.45
C GLN A 316 -34.12 -21.24 -1.27
N GLU A 317 -33.39 -21.41 -0.16
CA GLU A 317 -34.00 -21.79 1.10
C GLU A 317 -35.07 -20.73 1.44
N GLN A 318 -36.32 -21.18 1.52
CA GLN A 318 -37.43 -20.33 1.94
C GLN A 318 -37.22 -19.95 3.41
N GLU A 319 -36.81 -18.71 3.66
CA GLU A 319 -36.90 -18.12 4.99
C GLU A 319 -38.35 -18.20 5.48
N SER A 320 -38.53 -18.76 6.69
CA SER A 320 -39.80 -18.78 7.39
C SER A 320 -40.32 -17.35 7.58
N PRO A 321 -41.63 -17.09 7.43
CA PRO A 321 -42.15 -15.73 7.44
C PRO A 321 -42.02 -15.12 8.84
N MET A 322 -41.10 -14.16 8.99
CA MET A 322 -41.17 -13.18 10.07
C MET A 322 -42.21 -12.13 9.70
N ASN A 323 -43.00 -11.71 10.69
CA ASN A 323 -44.06 -10.71 10.56
C ASN A 323 -43.56 -9.42 9.89
N ASP A 324 -44.10 -9.15 8.70
CA ASP A 324 -43.94 -7.90 7.96
C ASP A 324 -44.76 -6.77 8.63
N ASP A 325 -44.06 -5.84 9.25
CA ASP A 325 -44.49 -4.45 9.39
C ASP A 325 -43.27 -3.54 9.14
N GLU A 326 -42.87 -3.41 7.88
CA GLU A 326 -42.38 -2.15 7.27
C GLU A 326 -42.08 -2.39 5.78
N HIS A 327 -42.61 -1.50 4.91
CA HIS A 327 -42.48 -1.60 3.46
C HIS A 327 -41.01 -1.56 2.99
N GLY A 328 -40.45 -2.74 2.69
CA GLY A 328 -39.15 -2.89 2.03
C GLY A 328 -39.24 -2.52 0.54
N LYS A 329 -38.51 -1.46 0.13
CA LYS A 329 -38.26 -1.19 -1.29
C LYS A 329 -37.54 -2.39 -1.90
N VAL A 330 -38.12 -2.97 -2.94
CA VAL A 330 -37.47 -3.97 -3.78
C VAL A 330 -36.26 -3.30 -4.44
N PHE A 331 -35.05 -3.66 -4.01
CA PHE A 331 -33.83 -3.24 -4.68
C PHE A 331 -33.57 -4.21 -5.83
N SER A 332 -33.70 -3.74 -7.07
CA SER A 332 -33.17 -4.46 -8.23
C SER A 332 -31.71 -4.09 -8.43
N TYR A 333 -30.92 -5.04 -8.92
CA TYR A 333 -29.61 -4.71 -9.46
C TYR A 333 -29.78 -3.74 -10.62
N ALA A 334 -28.87 -2.76 -10.72
CA ALA A 334 -28.80 -1.91 -11.89
C ALA A 334 -28.37 -2.77 -13.09
N ASP A 335 -29.02 -2.56 -14.24
CA ASP A 335 -28.66 -3.27 -15.47
C ASP A 335 -27.17 -3.13 -15.75
N GLN A 336 -26.55 -4.26 -16.10
CA GLN A 336 -25.14 -4.31 -16.46
C GLN A 336 -24.93 -3.37 -17.66
N LEU A 337 -24.02 -2.41 -17.52
CA LEU A 337 -23.72 -1.46 -18.60
C LEU A 337 -23.43 -2.23 -19.89
N PRO A 338 -24.02 -1.85 -21.04
CA PRO A 338 -23.85 -2.57 -22.30
C PRO A 338 -22.45 -2.28 -22.87
N VAL A 339 -21.44 -2.92 -22.28
CA VAL A 339 -20.02 -2.72 -22.60
C VAL A 339 -19.73 -2.95 -24.10
N SER A 340 -20.45 -3.87 -24.74
CA SER A 340 -20.36 -4.13 -26.18
C SER A 340 -20.85 -2.93 -27.02
N GLU A 341 -21.91 -2.25 -26.61
CA GLU A 341 -22.40 -1.04 -27.28
C GLU A 341 -21.47 0.16 -27.04
N ILE A 342 -20.82 0.21 -25.87
CA ILE A 342 -19.87 1.27 -25.52
C ILE A 342 -18.56 1.13 -26.33
N ILE A 343 -18.06 -0.09 -26.52
CA ILE A 343 -16.80 -0.33 -27.27
C ILE A 343 -16.96 -0.07 -28.77
N HIS A 344 -18.17 -0.26 -29.33
CA HIS A 344 -18.43 -0.03 -30.76
C HIS A 344 -18.90 1.39 -31.11
N GLN A 345 -19.05 2.29 -30.12
CA GLN A 345 -19.31 3.69 -30.40
C GLN A 345 -18.06 4.37 -30.99
N LYS A 346 -18.10 4.64 -32.31
CA LYS A 346 -17.16 5.59 -32.92
C LYS A 346 -17.24 6.91 -32.16
N PRO A 347 -16.12 7.53 -31.78
CA PRO A 347 -16.14 8.82 -31.11
C PRO A 347 -16.84 9.83 -32.02
N LYS A 348 -17.97 10.37 -31.57
CA LYS A 348 -18.55 11.56 -32.19
C LYS A 348 -17.55 12.68 -31.95
N GLN A 349 -16.89 13.12 -33.02
CA GLN A 349 -16.10 14.33 -33.05
C GLN A 349 -17.03 15.49 -32.65
N LYS A 350 -16.96 15.90 -31.38
CA LYS A 350 -17.62 17.11 -30.92
C LYS A 350 -16.74 18.25 -31.40
N ASP A 351 -17.23 18.99 -32.39
CA ASP A 351 -16.69 20.31 -32.70
C ASP A 351 -16.81 21.14 -31.41
N TRP A 352 -15.66 21.35 -30.77
CA TRP A 352 -15.59 22.13 -29.56
C TRP A 352 -15.76 23.60 -29.94
N HIS A 353 -16.91 24.17 -29.58
CA HIS A 353 -17.10 25.61 -29.58
C HIS A 353 -16.86 26.11 -28.15
N PRO A 354 -16.00 27.13 -27.96
CA PRO A 354 -15.86 27.77 -26.66
C PRO A 354 -17.21 28.35 -26.23
N PRO A 355 -17.55 28.30 -24.93
CA PRO A 355 -18.79 28.88 -24.41
C PRO A 355 -18.83 30.40 -24.67
N ASP A 356 -20.03 30.92 -24.92
CA ASP A 356 -20.26 32.35 -25.18
C ASP A 356 -19.61 33.20 -24.07
N GLY A 357 -18.66 34.05 -24.48
CA GLY A 357 -17.89 34.90 -23.57
C GLY A 357 -16.44 34.46 -23.30
N PHE A 358 -16.02 33.24 -23.67
CA PHE A 358 -14.61 32.82 -23.50
C PHE A 358 -13.64 33.69 -24.30
N ILE A 359 -14.01 34.04 -25.53
CA ILE A 359 -13.20 34.92 -26.40
C ILE A 359 -13.13 36.34 -25.82
N LEU A 360 -14.24 36.86 -25.29
CA LEU A 360 -14.28 38.16 -24.59
C LEU A 360 -13.43 38.16 -23.31
N GLY A 361 -13.49 37.07 -22.53
CA GLY A 361 -12.64 36.86 -21.35
C GLY A 361 -11.16 36.81 -21.69
N LEU A 362 -10.80 36.16 -22.79
CA LEU A 362 -9.41 36.10 -23.26
C LEU A 362 -8.91 37.48 -23.73
N TRP A 363 -9.71 38.23 -24.48
CA TRP A 363 -9.34 39.59 -24.94
C TRP A 363 -9.21 40.59 -23.80
N THR A 364 -10.10 40.52 -22.81
CA THR A 364 -10.02 41.36 -21.60
C THR A 364 -8.77 41.06 -20.78
N LEU A 365 -8.41 39.78 -20.63
CA LEU A 365 -7.16 39.39 -19.96
C LEU A 365 -5.93 39.89 -20.73
N ILE A 366 -5.90 39.75 -22.06
CA ILE A 366 -4.80 40.22 -22.91
C ILE A 366 -4.65 41.74 -22.80
N LEU A 367 -5.76 42.50 -22.86
CA LEU A 367 -5.74 43.95 -22.70
C LEU A 367 -5.26 44.37 -21.31
N LEU A 368 -5.73 43.71 -20.25
CA LEU A 368 -5.27 43.98 -18.88
C LEU A 368 -3.77 43.72 -18.72
N VAL A 369 -3.28 42.60 -19.25
CA VAL A 369 -1.84 42.27 -19.22
C VAL A 369 -1.04 43.31 -20.02
N PHE A 370 -1.50 43.68 -21.22
CA PHE A 370 -0.84 44.68 -22.06
C PHE A 370 -0.79 46.06 -21.39
N PHE A 371 -1.89 46.55 -20.80
CA PHE A 371 -1.88 47.82 -20.08
C PHE A 371 -1.02 47.78 -18.82
N ARG A 372 -1.02 46.66 -18.09
CA ARG A 372 -0.23 46.48 -16.87
C ARG A 372 1.28 46.38 -17.15
N THR A 373 1.67 45.79 -18.28
CA THR A 373 3.09 45.59 -18.63
C THR A 373 3.67 46.69 -19.51
N TYR A 374 2.91 47.20 -20.48
CA TYR A 374 3.35 48.20 -21.45
C TYR A 374 2.70 49.58 -21.24
N GLY A 375 1.40 49.62 -20.99
CA GLY A 375 0.64 50.88 -20.90
C GLY A 375 1.16 51.84 -19.82
N VAL A 376 1.40 51.35 -18.60
CA VAL A 376 1.87 52.19 -17.49
C VAL A 376 3.29 52.74 -17.71
N LYS A 377 4.16 52.04 -18.45
CA LYS A 377 5.53 52.49 -18.75
C LYS A 377 5.60 53.54 -19.86
N HIS A 378 4.65 53.53 -20.80
CA HIS A 378 4.69 54.40 -21.99
C HIS A 378 3.68 55.56 -21.98
N LEU A 379 2.82 55.67 -20.96
CA LEU A 379 1.85 56.77 -20.85
C LEU A 379 2.48 58.17 -20.73
N LYS A 380 3.76 58.29 -20.33
CA LYS A 380 4.50 59.56 -20.28
C LYS A 380 4.88 60.14 -21.65
N HIS A 381 4.66 59.40 -22.74
CA HIS A 381 5.01 59.84 -24.10
C HIS A 381 3.78 60.08 -25.00
N ILE A 382 2.58 59.97 -24.46
CA ILE A 382 1.31 60.10 -25.21
C ILE A 382 0.48 61.32 -24.74
N PHE A 383 0.88 62.02 -23.68
CA PHE A 383 0.30 63.29 -23.24
C PHE A 383 1.36 64.36 -23.04
#